data_AF-A0A930GRM9-F1
#
_entry.id   AF-A0A930GRM9-F1
#
_cell.length_a   1.000
_cell.length_b   1.000
_cell.length_c   1.000
_cell.angle_alpha   90.00
_cell.angle_beta   90.00
_cell.angle_gamma   90.00
#
_symmetry.space_group_name_H-M   'P 1'
#
loop_
_entity.id
_entity.type
_entity.pdbx_description
1 polymer ?
#
loop_
_entity_poly.entity_id
_entity_poly.type
_entity_poly.pdbx_seq_one_letter_code
_entity_poly.pdbx_strand_id
1 'polypeptide(L)'
;QIPKEYDESLSIELSNAKSLRIFYTIETENSEMLAVDEEYINPIILDKNGTYIITTYTMDENDVKHDEANVKYTIKLKSNSDNSISEAKSEENTPEISKGWKQVGEDWYYYEDTGATVKGRKWIDENSYFFDDEGKLIRNQFVKEKIEEFEKDDIYLELINIGGDMYTLDDYADSDGVLWDVAGLLSYGDVIDRGDYFEATEVKITGWNYDKEYNKTDMYAPKDIGSIKIRKDAKLVTFVDEDYKGDIYANYYLADTYYNVAGGKLSEVTLPETLDLNNTWGTVVDKGGYIIGAKPVYDADDSGTGMLTYEQ
;
A
#
# COMPACT_ATOMS: atom_id res chain seq x y z
N GLN A 1 5.23 19.23 34.27
CA GLN A 1 4.90 20.31 33.30
C GLN A 1 3.64 21.02 33.81
N ILE A 2 3.47 22.32 33.55
CA ILE A 2 2.27 23.09 33.97
C ILE A 2 1.03 22.46 33.31
N PRO A 3 -0.13 22.33 34.00
CA PRO A 3 -1.36 21.83 33.40
C PRO A 3 -1.69 22.63 32.14
N LYS A 4 -1.82 21.93 31.01
CA LYS A 4 -2.18 22.55 29.73
C LYS A 4 -3.66 22.28 29.47
N GLU A 5 -4.42 23.34 29.27
CA GLU A 5 -5.79 23.28 28.77
C GLU A 5 -5.77 23.37 27.25
N TYR A 6 -6.55 22.51 26.59
CA TYR A 6 -6.67 22.42 25.14
C TYR A 6 -8.12 22.61 24.75
N ASP A 7 -8.38 23.42 23.72
CA ASP A 7 -9.72 23.68 23.18
C ASP A 7 -10.04 22.87 21.92
N GLU A 8 -9.16 21.92 21.59
CA GLU A 8 -9.25 20.96 20.50
C GLU A 8 -8.81 19.56 20.98
N SER A 9 -9.10 18.53 20.18
CA SER A 9 -8.62 17.16 20.42
C SER A 9 -7.09 17.13 20.44
N LEU A 10 -6.51 16.34 21.35
CA LEU A 10 -5.06 16.22 21.50
C LEU A 10 -4.57 14.81 21.14
N SER A 11 -3.61 14.73 20.21
CA SER A 11 -2.82 13.52 19.96
C SER A 11 -1.51 13.59 20.73
N ILE A 12 -1.20 12.55 21.51
CA ILE A 12 0.01 12.47 22.32
C ILE A 12 0.89 11.36 21.75
N GLU A 13 2.03 11.78 21.24
CA GLU A 13 3.09 10.90 20.76
C GLU A 13 4.15 10.70 21.83
N LEU A 14 4.46 9.44 22.10
CA LEU A 14 5.50 9.04 23.04
C LEU A 14 6.70 8.49 22.28
N SER A 15 7.90 8.91 22.68
CA SER A 15 9.16 8.39 22.16
C SER A 15 10.22 8.41 23.24
N ASN A 16 11.23 7.56 23.11
CA ASN A 16 12.39 7.57 23.99
C ASN A 16 13.67 7.37 23.19
N ALA A 17 14.78 7.95 23.67
CA ALA A 17 16.06 7.95 22.95
C ALA A 17 16.75 6.58 22.89
N LYS A 18 16.31 5.62 23.71
CA LYS A 18 16.92 4.30 23.88
C LYS A 18 16.14 3.19 23.15
N SER A 19 15.11 3.54 22.38
CA SER A 19 14.20 2.59 21.71
C SER A 19 13.64 1.51 22.65
N LEU A 20 13.45 1.83 23.93
CA LEU A 20 12.80 0.95 24.90
C LEU A 20 11.30 0.86 24.62
N ARG A 21 10.65 -0.21 25.07
CA ARG A 21 9.18 -0.32 25.05
C ARG A 21 8.60 0.73 25.98
N ILE A 22 7.55 1.42 25.55
CA ILE A 22 6.86 2.43 26.34
C ILE A 22 5.52 1.85 26.77
N PHE A 23 5.15 2.05 28.02
CA PHE A 23 3.86 1.65 28.57
C PHE A 23 3.14 2.87 29.12
N TYR A 24 1.81 2.85 29.10
CA TYR A 24 1.00 3.94 29.61
C TYR A 24 -0.27 3.48 30.33
N THR A 25 -0.72 4.32 31.25
CA THR A 25 -1.99 4.22 31.96
C THR A 25 -2.70 5.57 31.82
N ILE A 26 -3.99 5.55 31.48
CA ILE A 26 -4.83 6.74 31.36
C ILE A 26 -5.93 6.63 32.40
N GLU A 27 -5.98 7.58 33.32
CA GLU A 27 -7.07 7.73 34.27
C GLU A 27 -7.74 9.10 34.14
N THR A 28 -9.03 9.18 34.39
CA THR A 28 -9.74 10.46 34.52
C THR A 28 -9.58 11.02 35.93
N GLU A 29 -9.84 12.31 36.11
CA GLU A 29 -9.83 12.95 37.43
C GLU A 29 -10.85 12.34 38.43
N ASN A 30 -11.83 11.59 37.94
CA ASN A 30 -12.78 10.82 38.76
C ASN A 30 -12.30 9.39 39.09
N SER A 31 -11.02 9.09 38.82
CA SER A 31 -10.39 7.77 38.99
C SER A 31 -11.00 6.66 38.12
N GLU A 32 -11.60 7.01 36.98
CA GLU A 32 -12.01 6.04 35.96
C GLU A 32 -10.79 5.67 35.11
N MET A 33 -10.48 4.37 35.02
CA MET A 33 -9.38 3.85 34.22
C MET A 33 -9.82 3.65 32.77
N LEU A 34 -9.21 4.39 31.85
CA LEU A 34 -9.47 4.28 30.41
C LEU A 34 -8.48 3.33 29.70
N ALA A 35 -7.26 3.22 30.23
CA ALA A 35 -6.24 2.28 29.81
C ALA A 35 -5.32 1.97 31.00
N VAL A 36 -4.84 0.73 31.14
CA VAL A 36 -4.00 0.31 32.29
C VAL A 36 -2.83 -0.53 31.79
N ASP A 37 -1.61 -0.02 32.01
CA ASP A 37 -0.35 -0.68 31.64
C ASP A 37 -0.35 -1.21 30.20
N GLU A 38 -0.89 -0.42 29.27
CA GLU A 38 -0.91 -0.76 27.85
C GLU A 38 0.43 -0.41 27.20
N GLU A 39 0.92 -1.28 26.31
CA GLU A 39 2.10 -0.98 25.51
C GLU A 39 1.76 0.07 24.46
N TYR A 40 2.55 1.15 24.42
CA TYR A 40 2.44 2.21 23.44
C TYR A 40 2.92 1.71 22.08
N ILE A 41 1.96 1.35 21.24
CA ILE A 41 2.17 0.99 19.83
C ILE A 41 1.51 2.00 18.88
N ASN A 42 0.65 2.89 19.40
CA ASN A 42 -0.08 3.92 18.67
C ASN A 42 -0.20 5.21 19.50
N PRO A 43 -0.31 6.41 18.88
CA PRO A 43 -0.55 7.67 19.59
C PRO A 43 -1.78 7.63 20.50
N ILE A 44 -1.70 8.29 21.67
CA ILE A 44 -2.82 8.40 22.61
C ILE A 44 -3.70 9.58 22.20
N ILE A 45 -5.00 9.33 21.98
CA ILE A 45 -5.95 10.35 21.54
C ILE A 45 -6.85 10.79 22.70
N LEU A 46 -6.86 12.10 23.00
CA LEU A 46 -7.75 12.74 23.97
C LEU A 46 -8.72 13.67 23.22
N ASP A 47 -9.87 13.14 22.82
CA ASP A 47 -10.85 13.81 21.95
C ASP A 47 -12.16 14.19 22.65
N LYS A 48 -12.24 14.00 23.97
CA LYS A 48 -13.43 14.33 24.77
C LYS A 48 -13.10 15.33 25.85
N ASN A 49 -14.07 16.20 26.14
CA ASN A 49 -14.00 17.10 27.30
C ASN A 49 -13.74 16.31 28.57
N GLY A 50 -12.70 16.70 29.30
CA GLY A 50 -12.30 15.95 30.47
C GLY A 50 -10.89 16.29 30.92
N THR A 51 -10.59 15.82 32.12
CA THR A 51 -9.25 15.87 32.68
C THR A 51 -8.68 14.46 32.71
N TYR A 52 -7.54 14.28 32.06
CA TYR A 52 -6.83 13.01 31.93
C TYR A 52 -5.49 13.10 32.63
N ILE A 53 -5.13 12.05 33.35
CA ILE A 53 -3.80 11.85 33.90
C ILE A 53 -3.21 10.66 33.14
N ILE A 54 -2.13 10.92 32.41
CA ILE A 54 -1.40 9.90 31.68
C ILE A 54 -0.12 9.63 32.44
N THR A 55 0.05 8.40 32.89
CA THR A 55 1.30 7.91 33.47
C THR A 55 1.98 7.04 32.43
N THR A 56 3.24 7.33 32.13
CA THR A 56 4.06 6.57 31.19
C THR A 56 5.31 6.05 31.88
N TYR A 57 5.85 4.95 31.38
CA TYR A 57 7.16 4.44 31.77
C TYR A 57 7.77 3.66 30.62
N THR A 58 9.07 3.38 30.72
CA THR A 58 9.78 2.51 29.79
C THR A 58 10.08 1.17 30.43
N MET A 59 10.22 0.14 29.61
CA MET A 59 10.53 -1.21 30.07
C MET A 59 11.64 -1.79 29.19
N ASP A 60 12.66 -2.37 29.81
CA ASP A 60 13.76 -3.02 29.09
C ASP A 60 13.44 -4.47 28.72
N GLU A 61 14.39 -5.13 28.04
CA GLU A 61 14.27 -6.53 27.61
C GLU A 61 14.13 -7.55 28.75
N ASN A 62 14.40 -7.14 30.00
CA ASN A 62 14.29 -7.97 31.19
C ASN A 62 13.03 -7.62 32.02
N ASP A 63 12.07 -6.92 31.42
CA ASP A 63 10.84 -6.48 32.05
C ASP A 63 11.07 -5.56 33.28
N VAL A 64 12.19 -4.82 33.30
CA VAL A 64 12.47 -3.84 34.35
C VAL A 64 11.93 -2.48 33.94
N LYS A 65 11.11 -1.87 34.83
CA LYS A 65 10.52 -0.55 34.63
C LYS A 65 11.53 0.57 34.92
N HIS A 66 11.62 1.53 34.00
CA HIS A 66 12.49 2.70 34.05
C HIS A 66 11.73 3.99 33.69
N ASP A 67 12.25 5.13 34.14
CA ASP A 67 11.87 6.47 33.67
C ASP A 67 10.34 6.73 33.63
N GLU A 68 9.68 6.70 34.81
CA GLU A 68 8.25 7.02 34.94
C GLU A 68 7.98 8.53 34.88
N ALA A 69 6.96 8.92 34.12
CA ALA A 69 6.46 10.28 34.07
C ALA A 69 4.93 10.30 34.18
N ASN A 70 4.37 11.33 34.81
CA ASN A 70 2.94 11.59 34.76
C ASN A 70 2.64 13.01 34.26
N VAL A 71 1.60 13.14 33.45
CA VAL A 71 1.20 14.42 32.87
C VAL A 71 -0.32 14.54 32.88
N LYS A 72 -0.79 15.73 33.30
CA LYS A 72 -2.21 16.09 33.36
C LYS A 72 -2.60 16.90 32.12
N TYR A 73 -3.65 16.47 31.43
CA TYR A 73 -4.24 17.13 30.27
C TYR A 73 -5.69 17.48 30.55
N THR A 74 -6.12 18.69 30.19
CA THR A 74 -7.53 19.09 30.29
C THR A 74 -8.02 19.52 28.91
N ILE A 75 -9.02 18.82 28.39
CA ILE A 75 -9.65 19.10 27.09
C ILE A 75 -10.98 19.83 27.34
N LYS A 76 -11.17 20.98 26.69
CA LYS A 76 -12.35 21.88 26.73
C LYS A 76 -12.71 22.34 25.32
N LEU A 77 -13.20 21.41 24.51
CA LEU A 77 -13.69 21.63 23.15
C LEU A 77 -14.78 22.71 23.13
N LYS A 78 -14.65 23.64 22.18
CA LYS A 78 -15.64 24.70 21.94
C LYS A 78 -16.91 24.12 21.34
N SER A 79 -18.05 24.32 22.01
CA SER A 79 -19.37 24.08 21.42
C SER A 79 -19.73 25.25 20.49
N ASN A 80 -19.97 24.99 19.20
CA ASN A 80 -20.55 25.99 18.31
C ASN A 80 -22.00 26.26 18.72
N SER A 81 -22.23 27.38 19.40
CA SER A 81 -23.57 27.91 19.67
C SER A 81 -23.83 29.12 18.78
N ASP A 82 -24.88 29.05 17.95
CA ASP A 82 -25.84 30.15 17.77
C ASP A 82 -27.08 29.70 16.97
N ASN A 83 -28.14 29.29 17.68
CA ASN A 83 -29.48 29.92 17.64
C ASN A 83 -30.52 29.07 18.41
N SER A 84 -31.01 29.63 19.53
CA SER A 84 -32.39 29.61 20.10
C SER A 84 -33.48 28.84 19.31
N ILE A 85 -34.36 27.96 19.83
CA ILE A 85 -35.24 28.01 21.02
C ILE A 85 -35.93 26.63 21.25
N SER A 86 -36.15 26.30 22.54
CA SER A 86 -37.19 25.46 23.20
C SER A 86 -37.39 23.95 22.99
N GLU A 87 -37.48 23.32 24.17
CA GLU A 87 -38.42 22.26 24.60
C GLU A 87 -38.05 20.77 24.37
N ALA A 88 -37.67 20.17 25.51
CA ALA A 88 -37.46 18.77 25.80
C ALA A 88 -38.33 17.77 25.02
N LYS A 89 -37.65 16.92 24.24
CA LYS A 89 -38.00 15.50 24.10
C LYS A 89 -36.71 14.67 24.09
N SER A 90 -36.77 13.58 24.82
CA SER A 90 -35.80 12.50 24.88
C SER A 90 -35.43 12.02 23.47
N GLU A 91 -34.18 12.21 23.08
CA GLU A 91 -33.60 11.55 21.91
C GLU A 91 -32.31 10.88 22.35
N GLU A 92 -32.20 9.61 21.99
CA GLU A 92 -31.08 8.72 22.29
C GLU A 92 -29.77 9.41 21.89
N ASN A 93 -28.81 9.49 22.83
CA ASN A 93 -27.41 9.76 22.50
C ASN A 93 -26.87 8.56 21.72
N THR A 94 -27.24 8.45 20.45
CA THR A 94 -26.42 7.76 19.47
C THR A 94 -25.11 8.54 19.39
N PRO A 95 -23.94 7.89 19.60
CA PRO A 95 -22.66 8.56 19.47
C PRO A 95 -22.59 9.19 18.08
N GLU A 96 -22.18 10.45 17.98
CA GLU A 96 -21.92 11.06 16.68
C GLU A 96 -20.64 10.40 16.14
N ILE A 97 -20.83 9.40 15.29
CA ILE A 97 -19.76 8.60 14.73
C ILE A 97 -19.02 9.48 13.70
N SER A 98 -17.76 9.81 13.97
CA SER A 98 -16.96 10.68 13.09
C SER A 98 -16.62 9.94 11.79
N LYS A 99 -17.49 10.05 10.79
CA LYS A 99 -17.25 9.60 9.42
C LYS A 99 -16.08 10.39 8.79
N GLY A 100 -15.31 9.75 7.93
CA GLY A 100 -14.37 10.40 7.02
C GLY A 100 -12.91 10.03 7.25
N TRP A 101 -12.02 10.80 6.60
CA TRP A 101 -10.58 10.62 6.69
C TRP A 101 -10.05 10.91 8.09
N LYS A 102 -9.21 10.01 8.59
CA LYS A 102 -8.51 10.17 9.86
C LYS A 102 -7.08 9.67 9.75
N GLN A 103 -6.14 10.52 10.12
CA GLN A 103 -4.74 10.14 10.24
C GLN A 103 -4.45 9.66 11.68
N VAL A 104 -3.74 8.55 11.83
CA VAL A 104 -3.25 8.03 13.11
C VAL A 104 -1.78 7.68 12.95
N GLY A 105 -0.90 8.49 13.56
CA GLY A 105 0.54 8.43 13.28
C GLY A 105 0.82 8.80 11.82
N GLU A 106 1.59 7.96 11.12
CA GLU A 106 1.82 8.13 9.68
C GLU A 106 0.68 7.57 8.82
N ASP A 107 -0.15 6.68 9.37
CA ASP A 107 -1.17 5.94 8.62
C ASP A 107 -2.47 6.72 8.45
N TRP A 108 -3.17 6.48 7.34
CA TRP A 108 -4.47 7.08 7.05
C TRP A 108 -5.57 6.03 7.02
N TYR A 109 -6.74 6.39 7.50
CA TYR A 109 -7.93 5.54 7.59
C TYR A 109 -9.13 6.32 7.06
N TYR A 110 -10.15 5.59 6.63
CA TYR A 110 -11.46 6.18 6.35
C TYR A 110 -12.54 5.46 7.15
N TYR A 111 -13.34 6.24 7.90
CA TYR A 111 -14.42 5.72 8.74
C TYR A 111 -15.76 5.92 8.04
N GLU A 112 -16.59 4.88 7.98
CA GLU A 112 -17.97 4.99 7.50
C GLU A 112 -18.89 5.64 8.56
N ASP A 113 -20.13 5.94 8.19
CA ASP A 113 -21.12 6.54 9.10
C ASP A 113 -21.42 5.67 10.34
N THR A 114 -21.09 4.38 10.26
CA THR A 114 -21.21 3.39 11.33
C THR A 114 -19.99 3.36 12.26
N GLY A 115 -18.89 4.01 11.88
CA GLY A 115 -17.64 4.04 12.64
C GLY A 115 -16.75 2.84 12.39
N ALA A 116 -17.16 1.98 11.46
CA ALA A 116 -16.29 0.95 10.92
C ALA A 116 -15.22 1.60 10.04
N THR A 117 -13.98 1.14 10.17
CA THR A 117 -12.89 1.44 9.24
C THR A 117 -13.14 0.74 7.91
N VAL A 118 -12.98 1.46 6.81
CA VAL A 118 -12.98 0.90 5.46
C VAL A 118 -11.78 -0.03 5.29
N LYS A 119 -12.01 -1.15 4.58
CA LYS A 119 -11.01 -2.12 4.13
C LYS A 119 -11.21 -2.40 2.65
N GLY A 120 -10.15 -2.77 1.95
CA GLY A 120 -10.16 -3.00 0.51
C GLY A 120 -10.38 -1.73 -0.30
N ARG A 121 -10.78 -1.91 -1.56
CA ARG A 121 -10.98 -0.82 -2.53
C ARG A 121 -12.24 0.00 -2.21
N LYS A 122 -12.11 1.33 -2.18
CA LYS A 122 -13.22 2.26 -1.94
C LYS A 122 -13.12 3.51 -2.81
N TRP A 123 -14.27 3.92 -3.36
CA TRP A 123 -14.41 5.19 -4.05
C TRP A 123 -14.83 6.29 -3.07
N ILE A 124 -14.03 7.33 -2.93
CA ILE A 124 -14.20 8.45 -1.99
C ILE A 124 -13.87 9.74 -2.75
N ASP A 125 -14.78 10.72 -2.75
CA ASP A 125 -14.55 12.05 -3.33
C ASP A 125 -13.83 11.99 -4.70
N GLU A 126 -14.46 11.29 -5.65
CA GLU A 126 -14.02 11.14 -7.05
C GLU A 126 -12.75 10.32 -7.29
N ASN A 127 -12.16 9.75 -6.24
CA ASN A 127 -10.93 8.98 -6.33
C ASN A 127 -11.13 7.55 -5.78
N SER A 128 -10.35 6.61 -6.30
CA SER A 128 -10.29 5.23 -5.82
C SER A 128 -9.11 5.09 -4.87
N TYR A 129 -9.32 4.44 -3.73
CA TYR A 129 -8.32 4.19 -2.69
C TYR A 129 -8.35 2.72 -2.31
N PHE A 130 -7.23 2.19 -1.78
CA PHE A 130 -7.17 0.84 -1.23
C PHE A 130 -6.73 0.88 0.22
N PHE A 131 -7.46 0.19 1.09
CA PHE A 131 -7.14 0.02 2.49
C PHE A 131 -6.78 -1.43 2.78
N ASP A 132 -5.74 -1.69 3.57
CA ASP A 132 -5.35 -3.05 3.96
C ASP A 132 -6.35 -3.70 4.93
N ASP A 133 -6.03 -4.92 5.37
CA ASP A 133 -6.88 -5.70 6.27
C ASP A 133 -6.97 -5.09 7.68
N GLU A 134 -6.04 -4.20 8.06
CA GLU A 134 -6.10 -3.38 9.28
C GLU A 134 -6.84 -2.05 9.05
N GLY A 135 -7.20 -1.72 7.82
CA GLY A 135 -7.91 -0.49 7.43
C GLY A 135 -6.99 0.69 7.13
N LYS A 136 -5.69 0.47 6.97
CA LYS A 136 -4.71 1.50 6.64
C LYS A 136 -4.66 1.74 5.13
N LEU A 137 -4.62 3.01 4.74
CA LEU A 137 -4.50 3.43 3.36
C LEU A 137 -3.12 3.03 2.79
N ILE A 138 -3.15 2.30 1.69
CA ILE A 138 -1.97 2.00 0.88
C ILE A 138 -1.49 3.26 0.18
N ARG A 139 -0.18 3.58 0.26
CA ARG A 139 0.47 4.72 -0.40
C ARG A 139 1.85 4.36 -0.90
N ASN A 140 2.29 5.01 -1.98
CA ASN A 140 3.59 4.83 -2.64
C ASN A 140 3.96 3.37 -2.93
N GLN A 141 2.99 2.55 -3.30
CA GLN A 141 3.21 1.14 -3.61
C GLN A 141 2.06 0.58 -4.43
N PHE A 142 2.31 -0.55 -5.09
CA PHE A 142 1.28 -1.31 -5.76
C PHE A 142 0.31 -1.96 -4.77
N VAL A 143 -0.96 -1.98 -5.15
CA VAL A 143 -1.94 -2.92 -4.61
C VAL A 143 -1.54 -4.32 -5.08
N LYS A 144 -1.49 -5.26 -4.14
CA LYS A 144 -1.12 -6.65 -4.39
C LYS A 144 -2.29 -7.55 -4.05
N GLU A 145 -2.82 -8.23 -5.05
CA GLU A 145 -3.89 -9.19 -4.86
C GLU A 145 -3.31 -10.60 -4.77
N LYS A 146 -3.58 -11.29 -3.66
CA LYS A 146 -3.07 -12.65 -3.46
C LYS A 146 -3.69 -13.59 -4.50
N ILE A 147 -2.84 -14.40 -5.13
CA ILE A 147 -3.27 -15.47 -6.03
C ILE A 147 -3.55 -16.71 -5.18
N GLU A 148 -4.78 -17.20 -5.24
CA GLU A 148 -5.21 -18.36 -4.46
C GLU A 148 -4.68 -19.67 -5.06
N GLU A 149 -4.51 -20.69 -4.23
CA GLU A 149 -3.86 -21.95 -4.66
C GLU A 149 -4.57 -22.61 -5.85
N PHE A 150 -5.90 -22.58 -5.87
CA PHE A 150 -6.69 -23.17 -6.96
C PHE A 150 -6.57 -22.38 -8.29
N GLU A 151 -6.14 -21.12 -8.25
CA GLU A 151 -5.92 -20.30 -9.45
C GLU A 151 -4.57 -20.61 -10.09
N LYS A 152 -3.65 -21.23 -9.34
CA LYS A 152 -2.31 -21.60 -9.80
C LYS A 152 -2.30 -22.76 -10.80
N ASP A 153 -3.34 -23.60 -10.79
CA ASP A 153 -3.33 -24.95 -11.39
C ASP A 153 -3.43 -25.03 -12.92
N ASP A 154 -3.57 -23.92 -13.67
CA ASP A 154 -3.53 -23.94 -15.15
C ASP A 154 -2.88 -22.69 -15.79
N ILE A 155 -2.86 -21.54 -15.11
CA ILE A 155 -2.44 -20.24 -15.69
C ILE A 155 -1.02 -19.83 -15.25
N TYR A 156 -0.54 -20.39 -14.14
CA TYR A 156 0.70 -20.00 -13.46
C TYR A 156 1.70 -21.16 -13.30
N LEU A 157 1.39 -22.35 -13.85
CA LEU A 157 2.15 -23.60 -13.71
C LEU A 157 3.63 -23.51 -14.09
N GLU A 158 3.99 -22.46 -14.82
CA GLU A 158 5.32 -22.23 -15.34
C GLU A 158 6.12 -21.13 -14.63
N LEU A 159 5.49 -20.37 -13.72
CA LEU A 159 6.20 -19.40 -12.91
C LEU A 159 7.03 -20.11 -11.83
N ILE A 160 8.15 -19.49 -11.48
CA ILE A 160 9.01 -20.02 -10.43
C ILE A 160 8.35 -19.77 -9.08
N ASN A 161 8.62 -20.67 -8.12
CA ASN A 161 8.20 -20.53 -6.74
C ASN A 161 6.68 -20.71 -6.50
N ILE A 162 6.04 -21.62 -7.25
CA ILE A 162 4.63 -22.04 -7.05
C ILE A 162 4.29 -22.45 -5.61
N GLY A 163 5.29 -22.83 -4.80
CA GLY A 163 5.11 -23.22 -3.39
C GLY A 163 5.00 -22.05 -2.40
N GLY A 164 5.27 -20.81 -2.83
CA GLY A 164 5.14 -19.60 -2.01
C GLY A 164 3.81 -18.86 -2.23
N ASP A 165 3.59 -17.83 -1.41
CA ASP A 165 2.52 -16.85 -1.67
C ASP A 165 2.89 -16.00 -2.90
N MET A 166 1.97 -15.92 -3.86
CA MET A 166 2.11 -15.14 -5.10
C MET A 166 1.04 -14.06 -5.14
N TYR A 167 1.34 -12.96 -5.82
CA TYR A 167 0.43 -11.82 -5.92
C TYR A 167 0.42 -11.24 -7.33
N THR A 168 -0.74 -10.80 -7.79
CA THR A 168 -0.86 -9.95 -8.99
C THR A 168 -0.61 -8.49 -8.59
N LEU A 169 0.15 -7.75 -9.39
CA LEU A 169 0.25 -6.31 -9.30
C LEU A 169 -0.97 -5.67 -9.99
N ASP A 170 -1.76 -4.98 -9.19
CA ASP A 170 -2.91 -4.20 -9.64
C ASP A 170 -2.50 -2.70 -9.73
N ASP A 171 -3.42 -1.78 -9.45
CA ASP A 171 -3.18 -0.34 -9.41
C ASP A 171 -1.99 0.07 -8.52
N TYR A 172 -1.38 1.20 -8.86
CA TYR A 172 -0.38 1.87 -8.03
C TYR A 172 -1.02 2.98 -7.19
N ALA A 173 -0.81 2.93 -5.87
CA ALA A 173 -1.22 4.01 -4.97
C ALA A 173 -0.12 5.07 -4.92
N ASP A 174 -0.45 6.33 -5.23
CA ASP A 174 0.50 7.43 -5.12
C ASP A 174 0.73 7.90 -3.66
N SER A 175 1.39 9.04 -3.48
CA SER A 175 1.70 9.59 -2.16
C SER A 175 0.47 9.98 -1.33
N ASP A 176 -0.64 10.26 -1.99
CA ASP A 176 -1.93 10.58 -1.37
C ASP A 176 -2.83 9.34 -1.27
N GLY A 177 -2.38 8.21 -1.82
CA GLY A 177 -3.09 6.93 -1.82
C GLY A 177 -4.11 6.79 -2.93
N VAL A 178 -4.14 7.73 -3.87
CA VAL A 178 -5.00 7.66 -5.05
C VAL A 178 -4.47 6.54 -5.95
N LEU A 179 -5.38 5.65 -6.34
CA LEU A 179 -5.06 4.52 -7.21
C LEU A 179 -4.99 4.96 -8.67
N TRP A 180 -3.91 4.55 -9.32
CA TRP A 180 -3.67 4.74 -10.74
C TRP A 180 -3.62 3.38 -11.42
N ASP A 181 -4.43 3.22 -12.46
CA ASP A 181 -4.40 2.04 -13.34
C ASP A 181 -2.99 1.79 -13.86
N VAL A 182 -2.56 0.54 -13.89
CA VAL A 182 -1.22 0.16 -14.36
C VAL A 182 -1.37 -0.76 -15.55
N ALA A 183 -1.20 -0.19 -16.75
CA ALA A 183 -1.18 -0.91 -18.01
C ALA A 183 0.21 -1.34 -18.45
N GLY A 184 1.24 -0.58 -18.03
CA GLY A 184 2.61 -0.81 -18.43
C GLY A 184 3.62 -0.30 -17.41
N LEU A 185 4.76 -0.98 -17.34
CA LEU A 185 5.91 -0.65 -16.51
C LEU A 185 7.11 -0.43 -17.43
N LEU A 186 7.51 0.83 -17.59
CA LEU A 186 8.56 1.25 -18.52
C LEU A 186 9.74 1.81 -17.75
N SER A 187 10.96 1.43 -18.12
CA SER A 187 12.19 2.01 -17.55
C SER A 187 13.00 2.68 -18.64
N TYR A 188 13.55 3.85 -18.34
CA TYR A 188 14.58 4.50 -19.16
C TYR A 188 15.94 4.58 -18.45
N GLY A 189 16.00 4.16 -17.19
CA GLY A 189 17.22 4.12 -16.39
C GLY A 189 18.01 2.82 -16.59
N ASP A 190 18.90 2.52 -15.65
CA ASP A 190 19.72 1.31 -15.70
C ASP A 190 18.95 0.07 -15.20
N VAL A 191 19.30 -1.10 -15.75
CA VAL A 191 19.01 -2.42 -15.16
C VAL A 191 20.29 -2.95 -14.51
N ILE A 192 20.29 -2.96 -13.18
CA ILE A 192 21.45 -3.29 -12.35
C ILE A 192 21.34 -4.74 -11.87
N ASP A 193 22.34 -5.55 -12.17
CA ASP A 193 22.48 -6.88 -11.56
C ASP A 193 22.92 -6.75 -10.09
N ARG A 194 22.06 -7.18 -9.16
CA ARG A 194 22.31 -7.18 -7.70
C ARG A 194 22.73 -8.55 -7.17
N GLY A 195 23.08 -9.49 -8.04
CA GLY A 195 23.43 -10.87 -7.70
C GLY A 195 22.22 -11.79 -7.80
N ASP A 196 21.29 -11.68 -6.84
CA ASP A 196 20.11 -12.57 -6.75
C ASP A 196 18.88 -12.05 -7.51
N TYR A 197 18.93 -10.81 -8.00
CA TYR A 197 17.84 -10.14 -8.71
C TYR A 197 18.38 -8.98 -9.55
N PHE A 198 17.58 -8.51 -10.50
CA PHE A 198 17.79 -7.27 -11.24
C PHE A 198 17.00 -6.12 -10.61
N GLU A 199 17.60 -4.93 -10.58
CA GLU A 199 16.93 -3.69 -10.19
C GLU A 199 16.85 -2.78 -11.41
N ALA A 200 15.64 -2.55 -11.92
CA ALA A 200 15.38 -1.53 -12.94
C ALA A 200 15.07 -0.20 -12.24
N THR A 201 15.71 0.87 -12.70
CA THR A 201 15.63 2.22 -12.11
C THR A 201 14.88 3.20 -13.02
N GLU A 202 14.38 4.31 -12.49
CA GLU A 202 13.58 5.29 -13.26
C GLU A 202 12.34 4.66 -13.93
N VAL A 203 11.71 3.73 -13.21
CA VAL A 203 10.52 3.01 -13.67
C VAL A 203 9.33 3.95 -13.63
N LYS A 204 8.54 3.91 -14.70
CA LYS A 204 7.33 4.67 -14.89
C LYS A 204 6.16 3.75 -15.12
N ILE A 205 5.03 4.06 -14.50
CA ILE A 205 3.74 3.46 -14.82
C ILE A 205 3.05 4.26 -15.93
N THR A 206 2.37 3.53 -16.81
CA THR A 206 1.44 4.07 -17.79
C THR A 206 0.09 3.36 -17.64
N GLY A 207 -0.99 4.04 -17.96
CA GLY A 207 -2.34 3.48 -17.85
C GLY A 207 -3.39 4.51 -18.20
N TRP A 208 -4.65 4.17 -17.91
CA TRP A 208 -5.79 4.97 -18.30
C TRP A 208 -6.54 5.55 -17.10
N ASN A 209 -6.88 6.83 -17.19
CA ASN A 209 -7.87 7.43 -16.32
C ASN A 209 -9.26 7.15 -16.87
N TYR A 210 -10.10 6.45 -16.09
CA TYR A 210 -11.50 6.29 -16.42
C TYR A 210 -12.33 7.43 -15.83
N ASP A 211 -12.81 8.30 -16.70
CA ASP A 211 -13.76 9.36 -16.35
C ASP A 211 -15.19 8.84 -16.54
N LYS A 212 -15.85 8.54 -15.42
CA LYS A 212 -17.24 8.05 -15.37
C LYS A 212 -18.25 9.09 -15.84
N GLU A 213 -18.01 10.37 -15.62
CA GLU A 213 -18.97 11.43 -15.94
C GLU A 213 -19.07 11.64 -17.45
N TYR A 214 -17.95 11.49 -18.16
CA TYR A 214 -17.89 11.70 -19.61
C TYR A 214 -17.76 10.40 -20.42
N ASN A 215 -17.67 9.24 -19.76
CA ASN A 215 -17.36 7.95 -20.36
C ASN A 215 -16.12 8.04 -21.29
N LYS A 216 -15.08 8.72 -20.81
CA LYS A 216 -13.81 8.92 -21.50
C LYS A 216 -12.71 8.12 -20.84
N THR A 217 -11.76 7.70 -21.66
CA THR A 217 -10.60 6.92 -21.25
C THR A 217 -9.38 7.61 -21.85
N ASP A 218 -8.72 8.43 -21.05
CA ASP A 218 -7.53 9.16 -21.46
C ASP A 218 -6.31 8.54 -20.79
N MET A 219 -5.26 8.29 -21.57
CA MET A 219 -3.99 7.83 -21.02
C MET A 219 -3.38 8.96 -20.19
N TYR A 220 -3.04 8.68 -18.94
CA TYR A 220 -2.40 9.69 -18.08
C TYR A 220 -0.92 9.86 -18.44
N ALA A 221 -0.35 11.01 -18.10
CA ALA A 221 1.07 11.26 -18.30
C ALA A 221 1.91 10.29 -17.43
N PRO A 222 2.91 9.58 -17.98
CA PRO A 222 3.64 8.54 -17.25
C PRO A 222 4.16 9.01 -15.88
N LYS A 223 3.98 8.18 -14.85
CA LYS A 223 4.33 8.52 -13.46
C LYS A 223 5.53 7.72 -13.00
N ASP A 224 6.54 8.43 -12.49
CA ASP A 224 7.74 7.82 -11.92
C ASP A 224 7.42 7.16 -10.57
N ILE A 225 7.86 5.92 -10.41
CA ILE A 225 7.69 5.10 -9.20
C ILE A 225 9.03 4.62 -8.63
N GLY A 226 10.14 5.18 -9.12
CA GLY A 226 11.49 4.83 -8.68
C GLY A 226 12.01 3.55 -9.31
N SER A 227 12.06 2.47 -8.55
CA SER A 227 12.74 1.24 -8.97
C SER A 227 11.89 0.01 -8.68
N ILE A 228 12.02 -1.01 -9.52
CA ILE A 228 11.40 -2.32 -9.29
C ILE A 228 12.45 -3.42 -9.28
N LYS A 229 12.11 -4.53 -8.60
CA LYS A 229 12.99 -5.69 -8.46
C LYS A 229 12.44 -6.85 -9.26
N ILE A 230 13.28 -7.49 -10.07
CA ILE A 230 12.91 -8.61 -10.93
C ILE A 230 13.80 -9.80 -10.58
N ARG A 231 13.21 -10.96 -10.28
CA ARG A 231 14.01 -12.17 -10.07
C ARG A 231 14.74 -12.54 -11.37
N LYS A 232 15.95 -13.05 -11.25
CA LYS A 232 16.76 -13.45 -12.42
C LYS A 232 16.08 -14.51 -13.28
N ASP A 233 15.29 -15.35 -12.63
CA ASP A 233 14.61 -16.47 -13.23
C ASP A 233 13.14 -16.13 -13.58
N ALA A 234 12.75 -14.86 -13.45
CA ALA A 234 11.41 -14.40 -13.83
C ALA A 234 11.14 -14.64 -15.33
N LYS A 235 9.94 -15.14 -15.65
CA LYS A 235 9.44 -15.28 -17.02
C LYS A 235 8.76 -13.99 -17.46
N LEU A 236 9.48 -13.12 -18.17
CA LEU A 236 8.96 -11.84 -18.64
C LEU A 236 8.29 -12.00 -20.00
N VAL A 237 7.10 -11.42 -20.16
CA VAL A 237 6.44 -11.27 -21.48
C VAL A 237 7.18 -10.18 -22.24
N THR A 238 7.77 -10.50 -23.38
CA THR A 238 8.52 -9.52 -24.16
C THR A 238 7.78 -8.99 -25.37
N PHE A 239 6.95 -9.80 -26.02
CA PHE A 239 6.07 -9.34 -27.10
C PHE A 239 4.92 -10.32 -27.36
N VAL A 240 3.93 -9.80 -28.04
CA VAL A 240 2.68 -10.47 -28.39
C VAL A 240 2.69 -10.72 -29.88
N ASP A 241 2.41 -11.95 -30.29
CA ASP A 241 2.32 -12.32 -31.70
C ASP A 241 0.97 -12.98 -31.98
N GLU A 242 0.52 -12.89 -33.23
CA GLU A 242 -0.76 -13.41 -33.68
C GLU A 242 -0.48 -14.48 -34.73
N ASP A 243 -0.96 -15.70 -34.47
CA ASP A 243 -0.77 -16.79 -35.40
C ASP A 243 -1.65 -16.62 -36.65
N TYR A 244 -1.47 -17.50 -37.64
CA TYR A 244 -2.23 -17.44 -38.89
C TYR A 244 -3.75 -17.67 -38.74
N LYS A 245 -4.23 -18.07 -37.56
CA LYS A 245 -5.65 -18.24 -37.22
C LYS A 245 -6.21 -17.06 -36.44
N GLY A 246 -5.37 -16.11 -36.02
CA GLY A 246 -5.74 -15.00 -35.18
C GLY A 246 -5.65 -15.31 -33.69
N ASP A 247 -5.02 -16.42 -33.31
CA ASP A 247 -4.78 -16.76 -31.91
C ASP A 247 -3.57 -15.97 -31.43
N ILE A 248 -3.74 -15.24 -30.33
CA ILE A 248 -2.69 -14.41 -29.73
C ILE A 248 -1.85 -15.26 -28.78
N TYR A 249 -0.53 -15.27 -28.96
CA TYR A 249 0.42 -15.90 -28.04
C TYR A 249 1.46 -14.89 -27.53
N ALA A 250 1.85 -15.07 -26.28
CA ALA A 250 2.88 -14.27 -25.63
C ALA A 250 4.20 -15.05 -25.65
N ASN A 251 5.28 -14.38 -26.07
CA ASN A 251 6.63 -14.94 -26.01
C ASN A 251 7.28 -14.54 -24.68
N TYR A 252 7.92 -15.51 -24.03
CA TYR A 252 8.51 -15.37 -22.72
C TYR A 252 10.01 -15.60 -22.74
N TYR A 253 10.74 -14.77 -22.00
CA TYR A 253 12.16 -14.99 -21.75
C TYR A 253 12.46 -14.95 -20.26
N LEU A 254 13.36 -15.84 -19.83
CA LEU A 254 13.99 -15.72 -18.51
C LEU A 254 14.75 -14.41 -18.46
N ALA A 255 14.51 -13.60 -17.43
CA ALA A 255 15.10 -12.28 -17.28
C ALA A 255 16.63 -12.31 -17.41
N ASP A 256 17.31 -13.29 -16.79
CA ASP A 256 18.77 -13.42 -16.85
C ASP A 256 19.28 -13.76 -18.26
N THR A 257 18.59 -14.66 -18.97
CA THR A 257 18.97 -14.98 -20.35
C THR A 257 18.81 -13.75 -21.24
N TYR A 258 17.68 -13.05 -21.11
CA TYR A 258 17.40 -11.90 -21.95
C TYR A 258 18.34 -10.73 -21.66
N TYR A 259 18.59 -10.44 -20.39
CA TYR A 259 19.57 -9.43 -19.95
C TYR A 259 20.95 -9.63 -20.60
N ASN A 260 21.42 -10.87 -20.65
CA ASN A 260 22.72 -11.20 -21.23
C ASN A 260 22.75 -11.05 -22.76
N VAL A 261 21.66 -11.36 -23.46
CA VAL A 261 21.57 -11.25 -24.93
C VAL A 261 21.34 -9.79 -25.36
N ALA A 262 20.43 -9.09 -24.69
CA ALA A 262 20.00 -7.72 -25.02
C ALA A 262 20.97 -6.63 -24.50
N GLY A 263 22.20 -7.00 -24.11
CA GLY A 263 23.24 -6.05 -23.69
C GLY A 263 22.93 -5.31 -22.40
N GLY A 264 22.26 -5.97 -21.44
CA GLY A 264 21.89 -5.41 -20.15
C GLY A 264 20.49 -4.81 -20.08
N LYS A 265 19.62 -5.09 -21.07
CA LYS A 265 18.22 -4.67 -21.10
C LYS A 265 17.26 -5.81 -20.78
N LEU A 266 16.08 -5.44 -20.29
CA LEU A 266 14.92 -6.31 -20.09
C LEU A 266 13.73 -5.84 -20.95
N SER A 267 14.03 -5.30 -22.12
CA SER A 267 13.12 -4.80 -23.16
C SER A 267 13.70 -5.12 -24.54
N GLU A 268 12.87 -5.02 -25.58
CA GLU A 268 13.36 -5.18 -26.95
C GLU A 268 14.54 -4.23 -27.23
N VAL A 269 15.63 -4.77 -27.80
CA VAL A 269 16.85 -4.01 -28.11
C VAL A 269 16.61 -2.80 -29.01
N THR A 270 15.56 -2.85 -29.84
CA THR A 270 15.18 -1.75 -30.74
C THR A 270 14.49 -0.60 -30.00
N LEU A 271 13.95 -0.85 -28.81
CA LEU A 271 13.23 0.12 -28.00
C LEU A 271 14.19 1.01 -27.21
N PRO A 272 13.84 2.28 -26.98
CA PRO A 272 14.63 3.17 -26.13
C PRO A 272 14.61 2.75 -24.66
N GLU A 273 13.55 2.09 -24.21
CA GLU A 273 13.39 1.57 -22.85
C GLU A 273 14.46 0.53 -22.51
N THR A 274 14.79 0.39 -21.23
CA THR A 274 15.62 -0.68 -20.66
C THR A 274 14.79 -1.76 -19.96
N LEU A 275 13.52 -1.48 -19.69
CA LEU A 275 12.49 -2.41 -19.27
C LEU A 275 11.18 -1.99 -19.93
N ASP A 276 10.46 -2.94 -20.52
CA ASP A 276 9.11 -2.73 -21.02
C ASP A 276 8.29 -3.97 -20.65
N LEU A 277 7.41 -3.83 -19.66
CA LEU A 277 6.48 -4.88 -19.26
C LEU A 277 5.06 -4.41 -19.50
N ASN A 278 4.34 -5.17 -20.32
CA ASN A 278 2.90 -5.02 -20.48
C ASN A 278 2.18 -5.64 -19.27
N ASN A 279 1.45 -4.82 -18.51
CA ASN A 279 0.70 -5.25 -17.33
C ASN A 279 -0.77 -5.61 -17.64
N THR A 280 -1.23 -5.49 -18.89
CA THR A 280 -2.62 -5.81 -19.31
C THR A 280 -3.05 -7.23 -18.91
N TRP A 281 -2.09 -8.13 -18.78
CA TRP A 281 -2.34 -9.52 -18.43
C TRP A 281 -1.94 -9.90 -17.00
N GLY A 282 -1.55 -8.93 -16.17
CA GLY A 282 -1.24 -9.09 -14.76
C GLY A 282 0.19 -9.53 -14.52
N THR A 283 1.05 -8.58 -14.10
CA THR A 283 2.39 -8.86 -13.59
C THR A 283 2.28 -9.58 -12.25
N VAL A 284 3.11 -10.59 -12.04
CA VAL A 284 3.11 -11.42 -10.84
C VAL A 284 4.37 -11.16 -10.02
N VAL A 285 4.19 -11.01 -8.71
CA VAL A 285 5.26 -10.83 -7.74
C VAL A 285 5.22 -11.86 -6.62
N ASP A 286 6.38 -12.12 -6.02
CA ASP A 286 6.49 -12.87 -4.78
C ASP A 286 6.10 -12.02 -3.54
N LYS A 287 6.06 -12.63 -2.36
CA LYS A 287 5.81 -11.94 -1.08
C LYS A 287 6.73 -10.75 -0.80
N GLY A 288 7.97 -10.80 -1.29
CA GLY A 288 8.96 -9.72 -1.17
C GLY A 288 8.75 -8.57 -2.16
N GLY A 289 7.78 -8.69 -3.07
CA GLY A 289 7.51 -7.71 -4.13
C GLY A 289 8.45 -7.83 -5.33
N TYR A 290 9.15 -8.95 -5.50
CA TYR A 290 9.98 -9.18 -6.67
C TYR A 290 9.12 -9.73 -7.81
N ILE A 291 9.25 -9.15 -9.01
CA ILE A 291 8.60 -9.67 -10.21
C ILE A 291 9.15 -11.06 -10.51
N ILE A 292 8.24 -12.02 -10.70
CA ILE A 292 8.52 -13.41 -11.04
C ILE A 292 7.94 -13.81 -12.41
N GLY A 293 7.06 -12.99 -12.98
CA GLY A 293 6.59 -13.12 -14.36
C GLY A 293 5.29 -12.36 -14.62
N ALA A 294 4.51 -12.79 -15.60
CA ALA A 294 3.18 -12.23 -15.93
C ALA A 294 2.21 -13.30 -16.46
N LYS A 295 0.91 -13.09 -16.34
CA LYS A 295 -0.15 -13.97 -16.89
C LYS A 295 -0.48 -13.57 -18.34
N PRO A 296 -1.21 -14.39 -19.12
CA PRO A 296 -1.27 -15.84 -18.98
C PRO A 296 -0.11 -16.53 -19.69
N VAL A 297 0.58 -17.45 -19.00
CA VAL A 297 1.64 -18.27 -19.60
C VAL A 297 1.04 -19.61 -20.05
N TYR A 298 0.42 -19.66 -21.23
CA TYR A 298 -0.21 -20.91 -21.73
C TYR A 298 0.69 -21.73 -22.67
N ASP A 299 1.61 -21.10 -23.40
CA ASP A 299 2.40 -21.71 -24.47
C ASP A 299 3.89 -21.30 -24.41
N ALA A 300 4.52 -21.26 -23.22
CA ALA A 300 5.91 -20.83 -23.19
C ALA A 300 6.82 -21.89 -23.83
N ASP A 301 7.54 -21.47 -24.86
CA ASP A 301 8.67 -22.24 -25.36
C ASP A 301 9.89 -22.03 -24.46
N ASP A 302 10.01 -22.87 -23.43
CA ASP A 302 11.16 -22.91 -22.51
C ASP A 302 12.49 -23.23 -23.23
N SER A 303 12.48 -23.59 -24.51
CA SER A 303 13.71 -23.88 -25.26
C SER A 303 14.54 -22.63 -25.58
N GLY A 304 13.94 -21.43 -25.46
CA GLY A 304 14.59 -20.16 -25.81
C GLY A 304 14.87 -20.00 -27.31
N THR A 305 14.30 -20.84 -28.17
CA THR A 305 14.60 -20.80 -29.61
C THR A 305 14.03 -19.58 -30.34
N GLY A 306 12.93 -19.00 -29.83
CA GLY A 306 12.40 -17.70 -30.28
C GLY A 306 13.31 -16.50 -29.95
N MET A 307 14.25 -16.64 -28.99
CA MET A 307 15.18 -15.56 -28.60
C MET A 307 16.08 -15.09 -29.75
N LEU A 308 16.33 -15.96 -30.73
CA LEU A 308 17.35 -15.73 -31.76
C LEU A 308 16.77 -15.29 -33.10
N THR A 309 15.45 -15.30 -33.28
CA THR A 309 14.82 -15.08 -34.60
C THR A 309 14.40 -13.64 -34.88
N TYR A 310 14.38 -12.75 -33.88
CA TYR A 310 14.01 -11.34 -34.06
C TYR A 310 15.21 -10.37 -34.08
N GLU A 311 16.44 -10.86 -33.86
CA GLU A 311 17.67 -10.04 -33.92
C GLU A 311 18.54 -10.29 -35.17
N GLN A 312 17.99 -10.89 -36.24
CA GLN A 312 18.68 -11.03 -37.55
C GLN A 312 18.03 -10.24 -38.68
#